data_AF-A0AAN9HF51-F1
#
_entry.id   AF-A0AAN9HF51-F1
#
_cell.length_a   1.000
_cell.length_b   1.000
_cell.length_c   1.000
_cell.angle_alpha   90.00
_cell.angle_beta   90.00
_cell.angle_gamma   90.00
#
_symmetry.space_group_name_H-M   'P 1'
#
loop_
_entity.id
_entity.type
_entity.pdbx_description
1 polymer ?
#
loop_
_entity_poly.entity_id
_entity_poly.type
_entity_poly.pdbx_seq_one_letter_code
_entity_poly.pdbx_strand_id
1 'polypeptide(L)'
;MNSPKCPICQQSDIGKLDGQRAVCRSCSKSKRCVFQFCLACQREWPRDSSTTNSCMLPNCALRAALLSDTKISDPQSSARGCPYFRACPGCKALLTHNGIGCPNIVCPHCGRGFCFRCLRQRCFGQINFEALGLLNHRLSFFQDEVHVSPCKVVDNKQNLTVLGL
;
A
#
# COMPACT_ATOMS: atom_id res chain seq x y z
N MET A 1 -16.71 -3.68 12.70
CA MET A 1 -16.14 -4.20 11.44
C MET A 1 -16.66 -3.34 10.30
N ASN A 2 -15.78 -2.79 9.46
CA ASN A 2 -16.22 -2.01 8.30
C ASN A 2 -16.92 -2.94 7.30
N SER A 3 -18.14 -2.58 6.90
CA SER A 3 -18.85 -3.28 5.83
C SER A 3 -18.07 -3.14 4.51
N PRO A 4 -17.97 -4.21 3.69
CA PRO A 4 -17.29 -4.13 2.41
C PRO A 4 -17.96 -3.09 1.51
N LYS A 5 -17.14 -2.32 0.80
CA LYS A 5 -17.57 -1.28 -0.15
C LYS A 5 -17.19 -1.66 -1.57
N CYS A 6 -17.98 -1.21 -2.53
CA CYS A 6 -17.69 -1.46 -3.94
C CYS A 6 -16.42 -0.69 -4.33
N PRO A 7 -15.42 -1.33 -4.96
CA PRO A 7 -14.17 -0.66 -5.32
C PRO A 7 -14.35 0.47 -6.34
N ILE A 8 -15.43 0.44 -7.11
CA ILE A 8 -15.74 1.45 -8.14
C ILE A 8 -16.56 2.59 -7.55
N CYS A 9 -17.78 2.31 -7.05
CA CYS A 9 -18.71 3.36 -6.64
C CYS A 9 -18.67 3.68 -5.13
N GLN A 10 -17.87 2.97 -4.33
CA GLN A 10 -17.73 3.14 -2.87
C GLN A 10 -19.02 2.97 -2.05
N GLN A 11 -20.12 2.53 -2.69
CA GLN A 11 -21.38 2.23 -2.01
C GLN A 11 -21.32 0.87 -1.30
N SER A 12 -22.11 0.75 -0.23
CA SER A 12 -22.20 -0.46 0.59
C SER A 12 -23.32 -1.42 0.16
N ASP A 13 -24.12 -1.07 -0.87
CA ASP A 13 -25.15 -1.96 -1.43
C ASP A 13 -24.51 -3.05 -2.28
N ILE A 14 -24.04 -4.08 -1.58
CA ILE A 14 -23.27 -5.20 -2.12
C ILE A 14 -23.92 -6.51 -1.65
N GLY A 15 -24.21 -7.39 -2.60
CA GLY A 15 -24.57 -8.78 -2.31
C GLY A 15 -23.30 -9.62 -2.22
N LYS A 16 -23.04 -10.25 -1.06
CA LYS A 16 -22.00 -11.29 -0.98
C LYS A 16 -22.51 -12.55 -1.66
N LEU A 17 -21.67 -13.16 -2.48
CA LEU A 17 -21.89 -14.48 -3.05
C LEU A 17 -21.02 -15.50 -2.28
N ASP A 18 -20.79 -16.68 -2.84
CA ASP A 18 -19.93 -17.69 -2.25
C ASP A 18 -18.46 -17.26 -2.23
N GLY A 19 -17.80 -17.57 -1.10
CA GLY A 19 -16.37 -17.34 -0.90
C GLY A 19 -15.97 -15.87 -0.96
N GLN A 20 -15.01 -15.54 -1.84
CA GLN A 20 -14.47 -14.17 -1.96
C GLN A 20 -15.22 -13.29 -2.95
N ARG A 21 -16.39 -13.71 -3.46
CA ARG A 21 -17.12 -12.99 -4.52
C ARG A 21 -18.20 -12.07 -3.96
N ALA A 22 -18.37 -10.93 -4.60
CA ALA A 22 -19.47 -10.04 -4.32
C ALA A 22 -19.95 -9.31 -5.57
N VAL A 23 -21.23 -8.94 -5.58
CA VAL A 23 -21.90 -8.17 -6.64
C VAL A 23 -22.24 -6.79 -6.12
N CYS A 24 -21.90 -5.73 -6.87
CA CYS A 24 -22.44 -4.40 -6.59
C CYS A 24 -23.68 -4.16 -7.43
N ARG A 25 -24.83 -3.92 -6.79
CA ARG A 25 -26.11 -3.73 -7.47
C ARG A 25 -26.14 -2.42 -8.25
N SER A 26 -25.65 -1.34 -7.67
CA SER A 26 -25.57 -0.01 -8.32
C SER A 26 -24.67 -0.01 -9.56
N CYS A 27 -23.50 -0.63 -9.48
CA CYS A 27 -22.62 -0.77 -10.64
C CYS A 27 -23.24 -1.68 -11.70
N SER A 28 -23.91 -2.76 -11.28
CA SER A 28 -24.57 -3.66 -12.23
C SER A 28 -25.70 -2.98 -13.00
N LYS A 29 -26.50 -2.15 -12.30
CA LYS A 29 -27.55 -1.33 -12.93
C LYS A 29 -26.98 -0.30 -13.89
N SER A 30 -25.93 0.42 -13.47
CA SER A 30 -25.27 1.46 -14.28
C SER A 30 -24.64 0.88 -15.56
N LYS A 31 -23.91 -0.24 -15.43
CA LYS A 31 -23.25 -0.91 -16.56
C LYS A 31 -24.19 -1.78 -17.41
N ARG A 32 -25.44 -1.98 -16.99
CA ARG A 32 -26.40 -2.94 -17.58
C ARG A 32 -25.82 -4.36 -17.74
N CYS A 33 -24.93 -4.75 -16.83
CA CYS A 33 -24.33 -6.08 -16.79
C CYS A 33 -23.99 -6.45 -15.34
N VAL A 34 -23.94 -7.74 -14.99
CA VAL A 34 -23.55 -8.14 -13.64
C VAL A 34 -22.10 -7.73 -13.39
N PHE A 35 -21.89 -6.86 -12.39
CA PHE A 35 -20.56 -6.47 -11.94
C PHE A 35 -20.20 -7.20 -10.66
N GLN A 36 -19.24 -8.11 -10.79
CA GLN A 36 -18.67 -8.90 -9.69
C GLN A 36 -17.25 -8.45 -9.37
N PHE A 37 -16.85 -8.59 -8.12
CA PHE A 37 -15.49 -8.30 -7.68
C PHE A 37 -15.08 -9.20 -6.50
N CYS A 38 -13.77 -9.29 -6.28
CA CYS A 38 -13.20 -10.00 -5.15
C CYS A 38 -13.25 -9.13 -3.88
N LEU A 39 -13.85 -9.64 -2.81
CA LEU A 39 -13.93 -8.96 -1.50
C LEU A 39 -12.56 -8.71 -0.88
N ALA A 40 -11.57 -9.57 -1.15
CA ALA A 40 -10.22 -9.47 -0.58
C ALA A 40 -9.35 -8.50 -1.37
N CYS A 41 -9.11 -8.77 -2.66
CA CYS A 41 -8.23 -7.94 -3.48
C CYS A 41 -8.93 -6.78 -4.19
N GLN A 42 -10.25 -6.65 -4.09
CA GLN A 42 -11.03 -5.54 -4.66
C GLN A 42 -10.91 -5.37 -6.19
N ARG A 43 -10.50 -6.41 -6.92
CA ARG A 43 -10.46 -6.42 -8.39
C ARG A 43 -11.73 -7.03 -8.97
N GLU A 44 -12.08 -6.60 -10.17
CA GLU A 44 -13.20 -7.15 -10.93
C GLU A 44 -13.02 -8.66 -11.10
N TRP A 45 -14.10 -9.41 -10.88
CA TRP A 45 -14.08 -10.85 -11.03
C TRP A 45 -14.14 -11.20 -12.51
N PRO A 46 -13.29 -12.11 -13.02
CA PRO A 46 -13.33 -12.50 -14.43
C PRO A 46 -14.70 -13.10 -14.78
N ARG A 47 -15.27 -12.69 -15.93
CA ARG A 47 -16.60 -13.16 -16.38
C ARG A 47 -16.63 -14.65 -16.68
N ASP A 48 -15.53 -15.19 -17.18
CA ASP A 48 -15.40 -16.58 -17.63
C ASP A 48 -14.82 -17.50 -16.55
N SER A 49 -14.64 -16.98 -15.33
CA SER A 49 -14.22 -17.77 -14.18
C SER A 49 -15.30 -18.80 -13.86
N SER A 50 -14.92 -20.08 -13.83
CA SER A 50 -15.73 -21.13 -13.19
C SER A 50 -16.09 -20.71 -11.77
N THR A 51 -17.14 -21.33 -11.21
CA THR A 51 -17.72 -21.08 -9.88
C THR A 51 -16.77 -21.47 -8.73
N THR A 52 -15.53 -20.98 -8.75
CA THR A 52 -14.57 -21.16 -7.67
C THR A 52 -14.90 -20.24 -6.51
N ASN A 53 -14.78 -20.76 -5.29
CA ASN A 53 -14.96 -19.98 -4.06
C ASN A 53 -13.75 -19.05 -3.78
N SER A 54 -12.63 -19.25 -4.48
CA SER A 54 -11.39 -18.49 -4.34
C SER A 54 -11.09 -17.64 -5.58
N CYS A 55 -10.40 -16.52 -5.36
CA CYS A 55 -9.97 -15.62 -6.42
C CYS A 55 -8.69 -16.16 -7.08
N MET A 56 -8.77 -16.43 -8.37
CA MET A 56 -7.67 -16.98 -9.17
C MET A 56 -6.78 -15.89 -9.80
N LEU A 57 -7.09 -14.61 -9.56
CA LEU A 57 -6.28 -13.51 -10.09
C LEU A 57 -4.88 -13.53 -9.46
N PRO A 58 -3.80 -13.44 -10.27
CA PRO A 58 -2.43 -13.40 -9.77
C PRO A 58 -2.25 -12.35 -8.68
N ASN A 59 -1.49 -12.68 -7.63
CA ASN A 59 -1.21 -11.80 -6.50
C ASN A 59 -2.45 -11.37 -5.69
N CYS A 60 -3.57 -12.12 -5.73
CA CYS A 60 -4.75 -11.79 -4.93
C CYS A 60 -4.42 -11.64 -3.44
N ALA A 61 -3.70 -12.61 -2.85
CA ALA A 61 -3.31 -12.57 -1.44
C ALA A 61 -2.40 -11.38 -1.11
N LEU A 62 -1.41 -11.09 -1.98
CA LEU A 62 -0.51 -9.95 -1.84
C LEU A 62 -1.30 -8.63 -1.87
N ARG A 63 -2.16 -8.42 -2.88
CA ARG A 63 -2.97 -7.21 -2.98
C ARG A 63 -3.93 -7.06 -1.79
N ALA A 64 -4.53 -8.15 -1.33
CA ALA A 64 -5.39 -8.15 -0.15
C ALA A 64 -4.63 -7.70 1.11
N ALA A 65 -3.41 -8.21 1.33
CA ALA A 65 -2.57 -7.78 2.44
C ALA A 65 -2.21 -6.29 2.36
N LEU A 66 -1.92 -5.78 1.15
CA LEU A 66 -1.61 -4.37 0.93
C LEU A 66 -2.80 -3.43 1.12
N LEU A 67 -4.03 -3.93 0.91
CA LEU A 67 -5.28 -3.18 1.14
C LEU A 67 -5.71 -3.15 2.61
N SER A 68 -5.01 -3.86 3.49
CA SER A 68 -5.28 -3.82 4.93
C SER A 68 -5.14 -2.41 5.48
N ASP A 69 -6.11 -2.00 6.31
CA ASP A 69 -6.07 -0.72 7.02
C ASP A 69 -5.20 -0.78 8.28
N THR A 70 -4.59 -1.93 8.59
CA THR A 70 -3.70 -2.08 9.75
C THR A 70 -2.44 -1.23 9.57
N LYS A 71 -2.17 -0.38 10.56
CA LYS A 71 -1.00 0.49 10.61
C LYS A 71 -0.11 0.15 11.80
N ILE A 72 1.17 0.47 11.68
CA ILE A 72 2.12 0.43 12.79
C ILE A 72 1.72 1.53 13.78
N SER A 73 1.32 1.13 14.99
CA SER A 73 0.80 2.04 16.02
C SER A 73 1.84 2.43 17.08
N ASP A 74 2.93 1.67 17.20
CA ASP A 74 3.98 1.90 18.19
C ASP A 74 4.50 3.36 18.14
N PRO A 75 4.35 4.13 19.25
CA PRO A 75 4.81 5.51 19.34
C PRO A 75 6.32 5.68 19.12
N GLN A 76 7.13 4.68 19.49
CA GLN A 76 8.59 4.72 19.38
C GLN A 76 9.09 4.28 18.00
N SER A 77 8.20 3.77 17.16
CA SER A 77 8.55 3.29 15.84
C SER A 77 8.83 4.44 14.88
N SER A 78 9.98 4.38 14.22
CA SER A 78 10.30 5.27 13.11
C SER A 78 9.38 5.09 11.90
N ALA A 79 8.65 3.97 11.84
CA ALA A 79 7.66 3.65 10.83
C ALA A 79 6.21 3.86 11.32
N ARG A 80 5.99 4.53 12.46
CA ARG A 80 4.67 4.83 12.98
C ARG A 80 3.75 5.44 11.91
N GLY A 81 2.52 4.95 11.86
CA GLY A 81 1.50 5.37 10.89
C GLY A 81 1.65 4.73 9.49
N CYS A 82 2.74 4.01 9.21
CA CYS A 82 2.85 3.22 7.98
C CYS A 82 1.85 2.07 7.97
N PRO A 83 1.36 1.65 6.78
CA PRO A 83 0.75 0.34 6.62
C PRO A 83 1.66 -0.76 7.18
N TYR A 84 1.07 -1.73 7.87
CA TYR A 84 1.83 -2.83 8.48
C TYR A 84 2.55 -3.68 7.42
N PHE A 85 1.88 -3.91 6.29
CA PHE A 85 2.43 -4.62 5.15
C PHE A 85 2.81 -3.66 4.02
N ARG A 86 3.94 -3.93 3.36
CA ARG A 86 4.35 -3.24 2.13
C ARG A 86 4.92 -4.20 1.11
N ALA A 87 4.76 -3.86 -0.16
CA ALA A 87 5.44 -4.56 -1.24
C ALA A 87 6.80 -3.92 -1.51
N CYS A 88 7.82 -4.75 -1.71
CA CYS A 88 9.11 -4.29 -2.20
C CYS A 88 8.93 -3.58 -3.56
N PRO A 89 9.41 -2.33 -3.73
CA PRO A 89 9.33 -1.63 -5.01
C PRO A 89 10.15 -2.26 -6.14
N GLY A 90 11.05 -3.20 -5.83
CA GLY A 90 11.86 -3.93 -6.83
C GLY A 90 11.21 -5.25 -7.27
N CYS A 91 10.88 -6.13 -6.32
CA CYS A 91 10.44 -7.50 -6.61
C CYS A 91 9.02 -7.84 -6.13
N LYS A 92 8.28 -6.88 -5.56
CA LYS A 92 6.90 -7.04 -5.05
C LYS A 92 6.75 -8.01 -3.87
N ALA A 93 7.84 -8.50 -3.28
CA ALA A 93 7.78 -9.30 -2.06
C ALA A 93 7.06 -8.56 -0.93
N LEU A 94 6.24 -9.29 -0.16
CA LEU A 94 5.53 -8.76 1.00
C LEU A 94 6.48 -8.61 2.18
N LEU A 95 6.57 -7.42 2.74
CA LEU A 95 7.48 -7.04 3.80
C LEU A 95 6.70 -6.38 4.94
N THR A 96 7.24 -6.49 6.16
CA THR A 96 6.82 -5.75 7.34
C THR A 96 8.02 -5.06 7.97
N HIS A 97 7.76 -4.06 8.80
CA HIS A 97 8.76 -3.39 9.61
C HIS A 97 8.57 -3.81 11.07
N ASN A 98 9.63 -4.26 11.73
CA ASN A 98 9.58 -4.74 13.12
C ASN A 98 9.29 -3.62 14.15
N GLY A 99 9.24 -2.37 13.70
CA GLY A 99 8.97 -1.19 14.52
C GLY A 99 10.20 -0.58 15.17
N ILE A 100 11.37 -1.21 15.10
CA ILE A 100 12.57 -0.79 15.80
C ILE A 100 13.59 -0.21 14.81
N GLY A 101 14.25 0.88 15.19
CA GLY A 101 15.40 1.40 14.44
C GLY A 101 15.03 2.27 13.24
N CYS A 102 15.83 2.18 12.16
CA CYS A 102 15.76 3.06 10.99
C CYS A 102 14.58 2.69 10.07
N PRO A 103 13.85 3.67 9.50
CA PRO A 103 12.77 3.38 8.56
C PRO A 103 13.28 2.84 7.22
N ASN A 104 14.59 2.86 6.95
CA ASN A 104 15.16 2.26 5.75
C ASN A 104 15.41 0.77 5.97
N ILE A 105 14.86 -0.06 5.10
CA ILE A 105 15.02 -1.52 5.15
C ILE A 105 15.66 -2.02 3.86
N VAL A 106 16.25 -3.21 3.94
CA VAL A 106 16.76 -3.95 2.79
C VAL A 106 15.82 -5.12 2.52
N CYS A 107 15.35 -5.25 1.28
CA CYS A 107 14.53 -6.39 0.92
C CYS A 107 15.37 -7.68 0.95
N PRO A 108 14.98 -8.71 1.74
CA PRO A 108 15.74 -9.96 1.82
C PRO A 108 15.68 -10.78 0.53
N HIS A 109 14.71 -10.51 -0.36
CA HIS A 109 14.54 -11.26 -1.61
C HIS A 109 15.38 -10.73 -2.77
N CYS A 110 15.64 -9.41 -2.83
CA CYS A 110 16.33 -8.80 -3.97
C CYS A 110 17.44 -7.82 -3.58
N GLY A 111 17.72 -7.66 -2.29
CA GLY A 111 18.78 -6.78 -1.77
C GLY A 111 18.50 -5.28 -1.92
N ARG A 112 17.36 -4.87 -2.48
CA ARG A 112 17.05 -3.46 -2.67
C ARG A 112 16.81 -2.75 -1.33
N GLY A 113 17.61 -1.73 -1.03
CA GLY A 113 17.39 -0.79 0.07
C GLY A 113 16.35 0.28 -0.28
N PHE A 114 15.40 0.53 0.61
CA PHE A 114 14.41 1.61 0.46
C PHE A 114 13.79 2.03 1.80
N CYS A 115 13.22 3.23 1.84
CA CYS A 115 12.49 3.73 2.99
C CYS A 115 11.10 3.11 3.10
N PHE A 116 10.80 2.46 4.21
CA PHE A 116 9.48 1.92 4.52
C PHE A 116 8.40 2.99 4.67
N ARG A 117 8.74 4.28 4.81
CA ARG A 117 7.72 5.35 4.87
C ARG A 117 7.30 5.81 3.48
N CYS A 118 8.28 6.17 2.64
CA CYS A 118 8.05 6.84 1.36
C CYS A 118 8.38 6.00 0.12
N LEU A 119 8.87 4.77 0.29
CA LEU A 119 9.26 3.82 -0.75
C LEU A 119 10.45 4.24 -1.64
N ARG A 120 11.16 5.33 -1.31
CA ARG A 120 12.32 5.82 -2.07
C ARG A 120 13.61 5.14 -1.63
N GLN A 121 14.59 5.04 -2.53
CA GLN A 121 15.89 4.39 -2.29
C GLN A 121 16.82 5.19 -1.36
N ARG A 122 16.75 6.53 -1.40
CA ARG A 122 17.55 7.42 -0.55
C ARG A 122 16.62 8.31 0.27
N CYS A 123 16.49 7.99 1.55
CA CYS A 123 15.70 8.77 2.49
C CYS A 123 16.50 9.00 3.76
N PHE A 124 16.84 10.25 4.02
CA PHE A 124 17.57 10.65 5.22
C PHE A 124 16.67 10.79 6.47
N GLY A 125 15.41 10.35 6.40
CA GLY A 125 14.44 10.44 7.49
C GLY A 125 13.78 11.82 7.61
N GLN A 126 13.01 12.04 8.70
CA GLN A 126 12.68 13.40 9.15
C GLN A 126 13.94 13.93 9.85
N ILE A 127 14.83 14.60 9.11
CA ILE A 127 15.87 15.40 9.75
C ILE A 127 15.13 16.57 10.40
N ASN A 128 15.05 16.57 11.73
CA ASN A 128 14.53 17.72 12.46
C ASN A 128 15.67 18.73 12.57
N PHE A 129 15.81 19.60 11.56
CA PHE A 129 16.91 20.58 11.48
C PHE A 129 16.97 21.51 12.71
N GLU A 130 15.84 21.72 13.39
CA GLU A 130 15.76 22.43 14.67
C GLU A 130 16.46 21.71 15.82
N ALA A 131 16.40 20.37 15.88
CA ALA A 131 17.00 19.58 16.95
C ALA A 131 18.52 19.43 16.82
N LEU A 132 19.09 19.71 15.64
CA LEU A 132 20.53 19.68 15.40
C LEU A 132 21.20 21.05 15.62
N GLY A 133 20.45 22.08 16.02
CA GLY A 133 21.00 23.44 16.20
C GLY A 133 21.53 24.07 14.90
N LEU A 134 21.18 23.52 13.73
CA LEU A 134 21.69 23.95 12.42
C LEU A 134 20.76 24.98 11.75
N LEU A 135 20.13 25.85 12.54
CA LEU A 135 19.56 27.08 12.01
C LEU A 135 20.75 27.93 11.51
N ASN A 136 20.94 27.95 10.19
CA ASN A 136 21.91 28.75 9.41
C ASN A 136 23.22 28.11 8.95
N HIS A 137 23.40 26.79 9.00
CA HIS A 137 24.47 26.20 8.18
C HIS A 137 23.94 25.71 6.84
N ARG A 138 24.06 26.60 5.83
CA ARG A 138 24.29 26.19 4.44
C ARG A 138 25.24 24.99 4.46
N LEU A 139 24.74 23.79 4.19
CA LEU A 139 25.59 22.62 3.95
C LEU A 139 26.23 22.80 2.58
N SER A 140 27.28 23.61 2.53
CA SER A 140 28.13 23.85 1.36
C SER A 140 29.03 22.66 1.05
N PHE A 141 28.45 21.47 0.89
CA PHE A 141 29.20 20.25 0.50
C PHE A 141 28.61 19.49 -0.70
N PHE A 142 27.43 19.87 -1.21
CA PHE A 142 26.98 19.46 -2.53
C PHE A 142 26.32 20.67 -3.19
N GLN A 143 27.00 21.19 -4.20
CA GLN A 143 26.57 22.31 -5.02
C GLN A 143 25.60 21.81 -6.07
N ASP A 144 24.46 21.32 -5.61
CA ASP A 144 23.27 21.06 -6.41
C ASP A 144 22.08 21.31 -5.48
N GLU A 145 21.12 22.12 -5.91
CA GLU A 145 19.83 22.35 -5.27
C GLU A 145 19.04 21.02 -5.24
N VAL A 146 19.46 20.08 -4.39
CA VAL A 146 18.72 18.84 -4.17
C VAL A 146 17.50 19.23 -3.37
N HIS A 147 16.40 19.44 -4.08
CA HIS A 147 15.08 19.59 -3.48
C HIS A 147 14.70 18.26 -2.79
N VAL A 148 15.26 17.99 -1.60
CA VAL A 148 14.99 16.78 -0.81
C VAL A 148 13.58 16.92 -0.26
N SER A 149 12.60 16.44 -1.02
CA SER A 149 11.22 16.44 -0.54
C SER A 149 11.12 15.62 0.75
N PRO A 150 10.44 16.14 1.79
CA PRO A 150 10.43 15.55 3.11
C PRO A 150 9.87 14.12 3.10
N CYS A 151 10.44 13.26 3.94
CA CYS A 151 9.96 11.90 4.11
C CYS A 151 8.52 11.90 4.66
N LYS A 152 7.58 11.39 3.86
CA LYS A 152 6.17 11.24 4.25
C LYS A 152 5.73 9.79 4.08
N VAL A 153 4.81 9.37 4.95
CA VAL A 153 4.19 8.04 4.86
C VAL A 153 3.27 8.02 3.63
N VAL A 154 3.50 7.06 2.73
CA VAL A 154 2.63 6.83 1.56
C VAL A 154 1.72 5.63 1.79
N ASP A 155 0.48 5.74 1.32
CA ASP A 155 -0.51 4.67 1.38
C ASP A 155 -0.21 3.59 0.31
N ASN A 156 -0.53 2.33 0.61
CA ASN A 156 -0.33 1.25 -0.35
C ASN A 156 -1.20 1.43 -1.60
N LYS A 157 -2.43 1.96 -1.46
CA LYS A 157 -3.38 2.17 -2.58
C LYS A 157 -2.79 3.04 -3.68
N GLN A 158 -1.92 3.98 -3.34
CA GLN A 158 -1.24 4.87 -4.30
C GLN A 158 -0.21 4.14 -5.17
N ASN A 159 0.30 2.99 -4.72
CA ASN A 159 1.37 2.25 -5.39
C ASN A 159 0.89 0.96 -6.06
N LEU A 160 -0.34 0.52 -5.80
CA LEU A 160 -0.86 -0.73 -6.36
C LEU A 160 -0.81 -0.72 -7.90
N THR A 161 -1.25 0.35 -8.55
CA THR A 161 -1.20 0.50 -10.01
C THR A 161 0.23 0.48 -10.55
N VAL A 162 1.16 1.18 -9.89
CA VAL A 162 2.58 1.24 -10.28
C VAL A 162 3.23 -0.13 -10.20
N LEU A 163 2.85 -0.95 -9.22
CA LEU A 163 3.36 -2.31 -9.05
C LEU A 163 2.64 -3.34 -9.94
N GLY A 164 1.64 -2.94 -10.72
CA GLY A 164 0.80 -3.87 -11.49
C GLY A 164 0.08 -4.88 -10.61
N LEU A 165 -0.39 -4.44 -9.44
CA LEU A 165 -1.10 -5.27 -8.46
C LEU A 165 -2.59 -4.96 -8.47
#